data_AF-A0A170U1T1-F1
#
_entry.id   AF-A0A170U1T1-F1
#
_cell.length_a   1.000
_cell.length_b   1.000
_cell.length_c   1.000
_cell.angle_alpha   90.00
_cell.angle_beta   90.00
_cell.angle_gamma   90.00
#
_symmetry.space_group_name_H-M   'P 1'
#
loop_
_entity.id
_entity.type
_entity.pdbx_description
1 polymer ?
#
loop_
_entity_poly.entity_id
_entity_poly.type
_entity_poly.pdbx_seq_one_letter_code
_entity_poly.pdbx_strand_id
1 'polypeptide(L)'
;GQTPQCIYVDCDVPVAPAHGKFTLASNATYYGAVVLYECNENFELDGFARRLCLDNGTWSAETPVCKEVVCKEPEKEGGVIVQVSTFSIGGVAHYSCPKGHIMQGNSTRICQKKGTWSGYIPTCIPVDCHMPPPIENGRIIVMNDSTTYNSGAEYHCIPQYQRIG
;
A
#
# COMPACT_ATOMS: atom_id res chain seq x y z
N GLY A 1 7.26 12.88 -66.34
CA GLY A 1 7.07 12.55 -64.91
C GLY A 1 7.25 13.82 -64.12
N GLN A 2 6.43 14.06 -63.10
CA GLN A 2 6.60 15.22 -62.22
C GLN A 2 7.81 15.01 -61.31
N THR A 3 8.62 16.04 -61.14
CA THR A 3 9.80 16.03 -60.28
C THR A 3 9.36 16.01 -58.80
N PRO A 4 9.89 15.11 -57.95
CA PRO A 4 9.53 15.09 -56.54
C PRO A 4 10.00 16.35 -55.82
N GLN A 5 9.23 16.79 -54.83
CA GLN A 5 9.53 17.94 -53.98
C GLN A 5 9.95 17.45 -52.59
N CYS A 6 11.01 18.04 -52.04
CA CYS A 6 11.43 17.79 -50.66
C CYS A 6 10.77 18.85 -49.76
N ILE A 7 9.91 18.41 -48.84
CA ILE A 7 9.20 19.29 -47.91
C ILE A 7 9.80 19.11 -46.52
N TYR A 8 10.03 20.21 -45.81
CA TYR A 8 10.46 20.17 -44.41
C TYR A 8 9.33 19.64 -43.54
N VAL A 9 9.65 18.64 -42.70
CA VAL A 9 8.70 18.03 -41.77
C VAL A 9 9.00 18.55 -40.37
N ASP A 10 7.98 19.08 -39.71
CA ASP A 10 8.02 19.58 -38.34
C ASP A 10 6.86 18.97 -37.56
N CYS A 11 7.13 18.44 -36.36
CA CYS A 11 6.11 17.82 -35.51
C CYS A 11 5.56 18.76 -34.41
N ASP A 12 5.88 20.05 -34.49
CA ASP A 12 5.60 21.05 -33.47
C ASP A 12 6.22 20.73 -32.10
N VAL A 13 6.22 21.74 -31.23
CA VAL A 13 6.74 21.61 -29.87
C VAL A 13 5.85 20.63 -29.08
N PRO A 14 6.43 19.58 -28.46
CA PRO A 14 5.66 18.64 -27.66
C PRO A 14 4.99 19.31 -26.45
N VAL A 15 3.83 18.79 -26.06
CA VAL A 15 3.14 19.24 -24.84
C VAL A 15 3.76 18.56 -23.62
N ALA A 16 4.04 19.32 -22.56
CA ALA A 16 4.47 18.77 -21.27
C ALA A 16 3.27 18.15 -20.53
N PRO A 17 3.41 16.92 -19.98
CA PRO A 17 2.37 16.34 -19.15
C PRO A 17 2.24 17.09 -17.83
N ALA A 18 1.04 17.10 -17.25
CA ALA A 18 0.85 17.57 -15.88
C ALA A 18 1.77 16.78 -14.93
N HIS A 19 2.43 17.46 -14.00
CA HIS A 19 3.41 16.86 -13.08
C HIS A 19 4.57 16.14 -13.78
N GLY A 20 4.96 16.60 -14.96
CA GLY A 20 6.16 16.13 -15.64
C GLY A 20 6.73 17.18 -16.59
N LYS A 21 7.77 16.76 -17.31
CA LYS A 21 8.51 17.57 -18.27
C LYS A 21 8.91 16.73 -19.47
N PHE A 22 9.32 17.40 -20.54
CA PHE A 22 9.92 16.75 -21.69
C PHE A 22 11.28 17.37 -22.02
N THR A 23 12.12 16.63 -22.72
CA THR A 23 13.38 17.09 -23.28
C THR A 23 13.49 16.66 -24.74
N LEU A 24 13.93 17.58 -25.61
CA LEU A 24 14.20 17.29 -27.01
C LEU A 24 15.67 16.87 -27.13
N ALA A 25 15.92 15.64 -27.58
CA ALA A 25 17.29 15.10 -27.66
C ALA A 25 18.20 15.92 -28.60
N SER A 26 17.62 16.50 -29.64
CA SER A 26 18.30 17.33 -30.65
C SER A 26 17.96 18.82 -30.57
N ASN A 27 17.25 19.27 -29.52
CA ASN A 27 16.68 20.62 -29.42
C ASN A 27 15.87 21.06 -30.66
N ALA A 28 15.27 20.10 -31.37
CA ALA A 28 14.53 20.32 -32.61
C ALA A 28 13.41 19.29 -32.77
N THR A 29 12.49 19.56 -33.70
CA THR A 29 11.23 18.82 -33.91
C THR A 29 11.09 18.31 -35.35
N TYR A 30 12.21 18.21 -36.09
CA TYR A 30 12.24 17.73 -37.47
C TYR A 30 12.02 16.21 -37.58
N TYR A 31 11.78 15.70 -38.78
CA TYR A 31 11.64 14.25 -39.05
C TYR A 31 12.76 13.40 -38.41
N GLY A 32 12.40 12.44 -37.56
CA GLY A 32 13.34 11.59 -36.84
C GLY A 32 13.87 12.20 -35.53
N ALA A 33 13.51 13.44 -35.19
CA ALA A 33 13.79 14.01 -33.88
C ALA A 33 13.12 13.19 -32.77
N VAL A 34 13.74 13.22 -31.59
CA VAL A 34 13.32 12.42 -30.43
C VAL A 34 12.97 13.34 -29.28
N VAL A 35 11.78 13.13 -28.70
CA VAL A 35 11.38 13.71 -27.42
C VAL A 35 11.37 12.63 -26.34
N LEU A 36 11.88 12.98 -25.17
CA LEU A 36 11.90 12.16 -23.96
C LEU A 36 11.03 12.80 -22.89
N TYR A 37 10.24 11.99 -22.19
CA TYR A 37 9.34 12.42 -21.12
C TYR A 37 9.81 11.88 -19.77
N GLU A 38 9.68 12.73 -18.75
CA GLU A 38 10.04 12.42 -17.38
C GLU A 38 8.98 12.98 -16.43
N CYS A 39 8.53 12.18 -15.47
CA CYS A 39 7.60 12.63 -14.44
C CYS A 39 8.35 13.23 -13.24
N ASN A 40 7.68 14.15 -12.54
CA ASN A 40 8.17 14.70 -11.29
C ASN A 40 8.22 13.61 -10.20
N GLU A 41 8.86 13.92 -9.07
CA GLU A 41 8.89 13.00 -7.94
C GLU A 41 7.48 12.59 -7.50
N ASN A 42 7.33 11.32 -7.11
CA ASN A 42 6.07 10.69 -6.68
C ASN A 42 5.04 10.46 -7.80
N PHE A 43 5.41 10.69 -9.06
CA PHE A 43 4.59 10.33 -10.22
C PHE A 43 5.30 9.29 -11.07
N GLU A 44 4.52 8.40 -11.69
CA GLU A 44 4.96 7.37 -12.60
C GLU A 44 4.42 7.64 -14.00
N LEU A 45 5.26 7.41 -15.01
CA LEU A 45 4.91 7.65 -16.39
C LEU A 45 4.00 6.54 -16.93
N ASP A 46 2.81 6.90 -17.36
CA ASP A 46 1.88 6.03 -18.06
C ASP A 46 1.88 6.37 -19.56
N GLY A 47 2.40 5.45 -20.37
CA GLY A 47 2.58 5.61 -21.81
C GLY A 47 4.04 5.56 -22.26
N PHE A 48 4.33 6.11 -23.44
CA PHE A 48 5.66 6.03 -24.04
C PHE A 48 6.57 7.16 -23.57
N ALA A 49 7.66 6.80 -22.87
CA ALA A 49 8.70 7.74 -22.44
C ALA A 49 9.45 8.41 -23.60
N ARG A 50 9.43 7.80 -24.77
CA ARG A 50 10.13 8.27 -25.96
C ARG A 50 9.17 8.31 -27.15
N ARG A 51 9.10 9.46 -27.81
CA ARG A 51 8.34 9.64 -29.06
C ARG A 51 9.27 10.13 -30.17
N LEU A 52 8.97 9.72 -31.40
CA LEU A 52 9.71 10.06 -32.61
C LEU A 52 8.86 10.97 -33.49
N CYS A 53 9.45 12.00 -34.10
CA CYS A 53 8.78 12.75 -35.14
C CYS A 53 8.75 11.94 -36.44
N LEU A 54 7.54 11.63 -36.92
CA LEU A 54 7.32 10.84 -38.13
C LEU A 54 7.34 11.72 -39.39
N ASP A 55 7.40 11.08 -40.55
CA ASP A 55 7.46 11.72 -41.88
C ASP A 55 6.18 12.49 -42.22
N ASN A 56 5.06 12.11 -41.61
CA ASN A 56 3.78 12.79 -41.72
C ASN A 56 3.65 14.05 -40.84
N GLY A 57 4.71 14.47 -40.13
CA GLY A 57 4.68 15.63 -39.23
C GLY A 57 3.94 15.39 -37.92
N THR A 58 3.79 14.14 -37.49
CA THR A 58 3.19 13.79 -36.18
C THR A 58 4.16 13.02 -35.30
N TRP A 59 4.00 13.13 -33.99
CA TRP A 59 4.72 12.30 -33.05
C TRP A 59 4.20 10.87 -33.04
N SER A 60 5.10 9.90 -32.92
CA SER A 60 4.83 8.46 -33.07
C SER A 60 3.83 7.84 -32.09
N ALA A 61 3.48 8.57 -31.02
CA ALA A 61 2.48 8.16 -30.04
C ALA A 61 1.85 9.41 -29.40
N GLU A 62 0.81 9.21 -28.61
CA GLU A 62 0.21 10.27 -27.79
C GLU A 62 1.14 10.73 -26.68
N THR A 63 0.89 11.94 -26.15
CA THR A 63 1.63 12.46 -25.00
C THR A 63 1.35 11.57 -23.78
N PRO A 64 2.38 11.05 -23.08
CA PRO A 64 2.18 10.21 -21.91
C PRO A 64 1.58 11.01 -20.74
N VAL A 65 1.04 10.32 -19.74
CA VAL A 65 0.46 10.94 -18.55
C VAL A 65 1.29 10.57 -17.33
N CYS A 66 1.58 11.54 -16.46
CA CYS A 66 2.19 11.27 -15.16
C CYS A 66 1.09 10.99 -14.15
N LYS A 67 1.02 9.74 -13.66
CA LYS A 67 0.06 9.31 -12.64
C LYS A 67 0.71 9.34 -11.28
N GLU A 68 0.00 9.85 -10.29
CA GLU A 68 0.50 9.83 -8.90
C GLU A 68 0.71 8.38 -8.46
N VAL A 69 1.86 8.10 -7.86
CA VAL A 69 2.15 6.80 -7.28
C VAL A 69 1.40 6.70 -5.96
N VAL A 70 0.44 5.78 -5.91
CA VAL A 70 -0.38 5.51 -4.73
C VAL A 70 -0.20 4.06 -4.29
N CYS A 71 -0.24 3.84 -2.98
CA CYS A 71 -0.31 2.51 -2.43
C CYS A 71 -1.71 1.91 -2.63
N LYS A 72 -1.76 0.59 -2.81
CA LYS A 72 -3.02 -0.15 -2.85
C LYS A 72 -3.69 -0.17 -1.47
N GLU A 73 -4.94 -0.62 -1.41
CA GLU A 73 -5.61 -0.89 -0.14
C GLU A 73 -4.71 -1.79 0.74
N PRO A 74 -4.40 -1.38 2.00
CA PRO A 74 -3.56 -2.19 2.87
C PRO A 74 -4.20 -3.55 3.16
N GLU A 75 -3.35 -4.57 3.20
CA GLU A 75 -3.72 -5.94 3.50
C GLU A 75 -4.30 -6.07 4.92
N LYS A 76 -5.32 -6.92 5.09
CA LYS A 76 -6.02 -7.16 6.35
C LYS A 76 -6.05 -8.67 6.61
N GLU A 77 -5.59 -9.11 7.78
CA GLU A 77 -5.61 -10.51 8.21
C GLU A 77 -5.94 -10.62 9.72
N GLY A 78 -6.55 -11.72 10.15
CA GLY A 78 -6.75 -11.98 11.58
C GLY A 78 -7.65 -10.98 12.32
N GLY A 79 -8.58 -10.34 11.61
CA GLY A 79 -9.53 -9.39 12.19
C GLY A 79 -8.93 -8.02 12.55
N VAL A 80 -7.72 -7.71 12.08
CA VAL A 80 -7.14 -6.36 12.19
C VAL A 80 -8.06 -5.30 11.57
N ILE A 81 -8.20 -4.19 12.27
CA ILE A 81 -8.94 -3.00 11.83
C ILE A 81 -7.90 -1.99 11.35
N VAL A 82 -8.03 -1.50 10.12
CA VAL A 82 -7.11 -0.50 9.55
C VAL A 82 -7.79 0.85 9.34
N GLN A 83 -7.03 1.92 9.55
CA GLN A 83 -7.39 3.29 9.20
C GLN A 83 -6.24 3.90 8.40
N VAL A 84 -6.54 4.41 7.20
CA VAL A 84 -5.55 4.98 6.29
C VAL A 84 -5.74 6.48 6.22
N SER A 85 -4.67 7.26 6.41
CA SER A 85 -4.74 8.73 6.28
C SER A 85 -4.82 9.17 4.82
N THR A 86 -3.94 8.63 3.97
CA THR A 86 -3.92 8.79 2.52
C THR A 86 -3.18 7.61 1.88
N PHE A 87 -3.48 7.33 0.61
CA PHE A 87 -2.78 6.32 -0.18
C PHE A 87 -1.56 6.88 -0.91
N SER A 88 -1.37 8.20 -0.95
CA SER A 88 -0.19 8.84 -1.54
C SER A 88 1.08 8.48 -0.76
N ILE A 89 2.23 8.63 -1.42
CA ILE A 89 3.55 8.42 -0.79
C ILE A 89 3.67 9.23 0.51
N GLY A 90 4.13 8.56 1.57
CA GLY A 90 4.20 9.12 2.93
C GLY A 90 2.91 8.98 3.75
N GLY A 91 1.80 8.54 3.13
CA GLY A 91 0.57 8.18 3.83
C GLY A 91 0.79 7.09 4.88
N VAL A 92 -0.05 7.06 5.91
CA VAL A 92 0.11 6.17 7.07
C VAL A 92 -1.14 5.30 7.23
N ALA A 93 -0.94 3.99 7.24
CA ALA A 93 -1.94 3.00 7.60
C ALA A 93 -1.74 2.60 9.06
N HIS A 94 -2.70 2.91 9.91
CA HIS A 94 -2.73 2.54 11.32
C HIS A 94 -3.61 1.31 11.53
N TYR A 95 -3.05 0.29 12.15
CA TYR A 95 -3.69 -0.97 12.46
C TYR A 95 -4.04 -1.03 13.94
N SER A 96 -5.18 -1.62 14.26
CA SER A 96 -5.65 -1.85 15.61
C SER A 96 -6.25 -3.25 15.72
N CYS A 97 -6.16 -3.83 16.92
CA CYS A 97 -6.73 -5.14 17.20
C CYS A 97 -8.15 -5.01 17.77
N PRO A 98 -9.02 -6.00 17.50
CA PRO A 98 -10.31 -6.09 18.16
C PRO A 98 -10.12 -6.30 19.67
N LYS A 99 -11.18 -6.03 20.44
CA LYS A 99 -11.17 -6.24 21.89
C LYS A 99 -10.78 -7.69 22.22
N GLY A 100 -10.01 -7.86 23.29
CA GLY A 100 -9.52 -9.18 23.71
C GLY A 100 -8.32 -9.70 22.92
N HIS A 101 -7.73 -8.89 22.03
CA HIS A 101 -6.51 -9.23 21.32
C HIS A 101 -5.46 -8.13 21.52
N ILE A 102 -4.18 -8.53 21.47
CA ILE A 102 -3.05 -7.62 21.48
C ILE A 102 -2.32 -7.71 20.14
N MET A 103 -1.71 -6.59 19.75
CA MET A 103 -1.00 -6.51 18.49
C MET A 103 0.42 -7.06 18.62
N GLN A 104 0.80 -7.90 17.66
CA GLN A 104 2.17 -8.37 17.46
C GLN A 104 2.72 -7.77 16.16
N GLY A 105 3.83 -7.03 16.27
CA GLY A 105 4.46 -6.33 15.15
C GLY A 105 4.21 -4.82 15.19
N ASN A 106 4.49 -4.12 14.08
CA ASN A 106 4.33 -2.68 13.99
C ASN A 106 2.87 -2.32 13.66
N SER A 107 2.27 -1.45 14.48
CA SER A 107 0.90 -0.96 14.29
C SER A 107 0.75 0.05 13.15
N THR A 108 1.85 0.50 12.55
CA THR A 108 1.80 1.46 11.45
C THR A 108 2.62 1.01 10.25
N ARG A 109 2.09 1.27 9.06
CA ARG A 109 2.79 1.10 7.77
C ARG A 109 2.73 2.41 7.00
N ILE A 110 3.80 2.74 6.29
CA ILE A 110 3.95 3.99 5.53
C ILE A 110 3.98 3.68 4.04
N CYS A 111 3.27 4.47 3.22
CA CYS A 111 3.27 4.30 1.78
C CYS A 111 4.61 4.71 1.18
N GLN A 112 5.27 3.80 0.46
CA GLN A 112 6.61 4.01 -0.10
C GLN A 112 6.56 4.44 -1.57
N LYS A 113 7.67 4.98 -2.07
CA LYS A 113 7.84 5.44 -3.46
C LYS A 113 7.54 4.39 -4.55
N LYS A 114 7.48 3.11 -4.19
CA LYS A 114 7.14 2.00 -5.11
C LYS A 114 5.63 1.67 -5.14
N GLY A 115 4.79 2.47 -4.49
CA GLY A 115 3.36 2.17 -4.35
C GLY A 115 3.08 0.96 -3.44
N THR A 116 4.00 0.68 -2.50
CA THR A 116 3.89 -0.43 -1.54
C THR A 116 3.94 0.08 -0.10
N TRP A 117 3.14 -0.51 0.78
CA TRP A 117 3.20 -0.23 2.21
C TRP A 117 4.47 -0.82 2.83
N SER A 118 5.13 -0.05 3.69
CA SER A 118 6.34 -0.48 4.38
C SER A 118 6.10 -1.68 5.29
N GLY A 119 7.10 -2.55 5.44
CA GLY A 119 7.06 -3.67 6.39
C GLY A 119 5.94 -4.66 6.10
N TYR A 120 5.59 -5.44 7.12
CA TYR A 120 4.60 -6.51 7.05
C TYR A 120 3.33 -6.13 7.81
N ILE A 121 2.23 -6.81 7.48
CA ILE A 121 0.98 -6.70 8.25
C ILE A 121 1.21 -7.16 9.70
N PRO A 122 0.71 -6.40 10.71
CA PRO A 122 0.71 -6.88 12.07
C PRO A 122 -0.32 -7.99 12.27
N THR A 123 -0.10 -8.83 13.28
CA THR A 123 -1.04 -9.90 13.66
C THR A 123 -1.70 -9.56 14.98
N CYS A 124 -2.97 -9.92 15.14
CA CYS A 124 -3.66 -9.85 16.42
C CYS A 124 -3.66 -11.22 17.09
N ILE A 125 -3.06 -11.31 18.28
CA ILE A 125 -3.06 -12.52 19.08
C ILE A 125 -4.05 -12.38 20.23
N PRO A 126 -4.84 -13.42 20.57
CA PRO A 126 -5.75 -13.37 21.70
C PRO A 126 -4.99 -13.07 23.01
N VAL A 127 -5.60 -12.24 23.86
CA VAL A 127 -5.14 -12.07 25.24
C VAL A 127 -5.47 -13.33 26.01
N ASP A 128 -4.44 -13.97 26.54
CA ASP A 128 -4.55 -15.09 27.46
C ASP A 128 -4.36 -14.58 28.89
N CYS A 129 -5.35 -14.79 29.76
CA CYS A 129 -5.28 -14.47 31.18
C CYS A 129 -4.47 -15.50 31.97
N HIS A 130 -4.02 -16.57 31.31
CA HIS A 130 -3.39 -17.75 31.87
C HIS A 130 -4.31 -18.51 32.83
N MET A 131 -3.91 -19.74 33.14
CA MET A 131 -4.64 -20.56 34.11
C MET A 131 -4.58 -19.90 35.50
N PRO A 132 -5.72 -19.71 36.18
CA PRO A 132 -5.73 -19.17 37.53
C PRO A 132 -4.88 -20.05 38.47
N PRO A 133 -4.25 -19.47 39.50
CA PRO A 133 -3.43 -20.23 40.43
C PRO A 133 -4.26 -21.30 41.15
N PRO A 134 -3.69 -22.49 41.40
CA PRO A 134 -4.41 -23.57 42.06
C PRO A 134 -4.84 -23.14 43.47
N ILE A 135 -6.03 -23.55 43.86
CA ILE A 135 -6.57 -23.31 45.21
C ILE A 135 -6.29 -24.52 46.10
N GLU A 136 -5.89 -24.28 47.35
CA GLU A 136 -5.71 -25.33 48.34
C GLU A 136 -7.05 -25.99 48.67
N ASN A 137 -7.08 -27.32 48.74
CA ASN A 137 -8.30 -28.10 49.01
C ASN A 137 -9.48 -27.78 48.06
N GLY A 138 -9.18 -27.45 46.80
CA GLY A 138 -10.17 -27.22 45.78
C GLY A 138 -9.66 -27.53 44.37
N ARG A 139 -10.56 -27.38 43.38
CA ARG A 139 -10.29 -27.52 41.95
C ARG A 139 -10.88 -26.35 41.18
N ILE A 140 -10.27 -26.05 40.05
CA ILE A 140 -10.67 -24.97 39.15
C ILE A 140 -11.17 -25.61 37.86
N ILE A 141 -12.35 -25.22 37.41
CA ILE A 141 -12.95 -25.66 36.16
C ILE A 141 -13.01 -24.44 35.25
N VAL A 142 -12.17 -24.44 34.22
CA VAL A 142 -12.17 -23.36 33.22
C VAL A 142 -13.29 -23.63 32.22
N MET A 143 -14.11 -22.62 31.92
CA MET A 143 -15.19 -22.76 30.95
C MET A 143 -14.62 -22.90 29.54
N ASN A 144 -15.15 -23.87 28.77
CA ASN A 144 -14.75 -24.15 27.38
C ASN A 144 -13.23 -24.40 27.18
N ASP A 145 -12.53 -24.85 28.23
CA ASP A 145 -11.07 -25.10 28.22
C ASP A 145 -10.24 -23.89 27.71
N SER A 146 -10.76 -22.66 27.86
CA SER A 146 -10.10 -21.44 27.40
C SER A 146 -9.85 -20.45 28.53
N THR A 147 -8.66 -19.85 28.54
CA THR A 147 -8.28 -18.76 29.45
C THR A 147 -8.21 -17.42 28.72
N THR A 148 -8.70 -17.35 27.47
CA THR A 148 -8.70 -16.12 26.68
C THR A 148 -9.76 -15.12 27.15
N TYR A 149 -9.66 -13.88 26.69
CA TYR A 149 -10.66 -12.83 26.91
C TYR A 149 -12.12 -13.34 26.78
N ASN A 150 -12.99 -12.91 27.72
CA ASN A 150 -14.38 -13.36 27.93
C ASN A 150 -14.58 -14.80 28.43
N SER A 151 -13.52 -15.56 28.72
CA SER A 151 -13.65 -16.88 29.35
C SER A 151 -13.90 -16.75 30.85
N GLY A 152 -14.63 -17.72 31.42
CA GLY A 152 -14.92 -17.81 32.86
C GLY A 152 -14.22 -18.99 33.51
N ALA A 153 -14.02 -18.93 34.83
CA ALA A 153 -13.53 -20.06 35.62
C ALA A 153 -14.36 -20.23 36.89
N GLU A 154 -14.73 -21.47 37.21
CA GLU A 154 -15.50 -21.82 38.39
C GLU A 154 -14.65 -22.59 39.41
N TYR A 155 -14.77 -22.21 40.67
CA TYR A 155 -14.00 -22.77 41.77
C TYR A 155 -14.87 -23.72 42.58
N HIS A 156 -14.35 -24.92 42.84
CA HIS A 156 -15.06 -25.99 43.54
C HIS A 156 -14.19 -26.55 44.66
N CYS A 157 -14.73 -26.68 45.89
CA CYS A 157 -14.03 -27.35 46.98
C CYS A 157 -13.98 -28.88 46.73
N ILE A 158 -12.90 -29.53 47.14
CA ILE A 158 -12.87 -30.99 47.19
C ILE A 158 -13.80 -31.51 48.29
N PRO A 159 -14.27 -32.77 48.24
CA PRO A 159 -15.10 -33.33 49.29
C PRO A 159 -14.49 -33.14 50.69
N GLN A 160 -15.33 -32.87 51.70
CA GLN A 160 -14.96 -32.53 53.09
C GLN A 160 -14.53 -31.07 53.34
N TYR A 161 -14.48 -30.23 52.31
CA TYR A 161 -14.18 -28.80 52.45
C TYR A 161 -15.36 -27.95 51.98
N GLN A 162 -15.61 -26.83 52.66
CA GLN A 162 -16.68 -25.90 52.31
C GLN A 162 -16.09 -24.53 52.00
N ARG A 163 -16.61 -23.88 50.96
CA ARG A 163 -16.26 -22.51 50.61
C ARG A 163 -16.75 -21.56 51.71
N ILE A 164 -15.85 -20.76 52.25
CA ILE A 164 -16.16 -19.67 53.18
C ILE A 164 -15.97 -18.36 52.41
N GLY A 165 -17.06 -17.61 52.19
CA GLY A 165 -17.06 -16.38 51.38
C GLY A 165 -17.91 -16.47 50.12
#